data_AF-A0A7X6NL33-F1
#
_entry.id   AF-A0A7X6NL33-F1
#
_cell.length_a   1.000
_cell.length_b   1.000
_cell.length_c   1.000
_cell.angle_alpha   90.00
_cell.angle_beta   90.00
_cell.angle_gamma   90.00
#
_symmetry.space_group_name_H-M   'P 1'
#
loop_
_entity.id
_entity.type
_entity.pdbx_description
1 polymer ?
#
loop_
_entity_poly.entity_id
_entity_poly.type
_entity_poly.pdbx_seq_one_letter_code
_entity_poly.pdbx_strand_id
1 'polypeptide(L)'
;MWAYNTALNLIREALQSERNDELKFNYLIENAPTQEEKDIITTIRDDERLNRQWYRDIYKFYTNEEVENNNGGEFTEPDSFLDGIKSSIFESLFAMQRSRIIREGLPSRFIRDIVLRILTDEMKHATEYNYILSINSLNSNLG
;
A
#
# COMPACT_ATOMS: atom_id res chain seq x y z
N MET A 1 19.72 -18.31 -0.65
CA MET A 1 20.34 -17.21 0.12
C MET A 1 20.04 -15.84 -0.50
N TRP A 2 20.26 -15.65 -1.83
CA TRP A 2 19.92 -14.39 -2.52
C TRP A 2 18.45 -13.98 -2.39
N ALA A 3 17.49 -14.85 -2.76
CA ALA A 3 16.06 -14.54 -2.71
C ALA A 3 15.55 -14.15 -1.29
N TYR A 4 16.09 -14.79 -0.25
CA TYR A 4 15.74 -14.50 1.14
C TYR A 4 16.21 -13.10 1.57
N ASN A 5 17.47 -12.76 1.27
CA ASN A 5 18.00 -11.43 1.58
C ASN A 5 17.28 -10.33 0.77
N THR A 6 16.95 -10.62 -0.49
CA THR A 6 16.11 -9.72 -1.31
C THR A 6 14.75 -9.49 -0.66
N ALA A 7 14.07 -10.55 -0.19
CA ALA A 7 12.78 -10.41 0.49
C ALA A 7 12.89 -9.53 1.74
N LEU A 8 13.90 -9.73 2.59
CA LEU A 8 14.08 -8.90 3.80
C LEU A 8 14.38 -7.44 3.47
N ASN A 9 15.17 -7.17 2.42
CA ASN A 9 15.43 -5.80 1.96
C ASN A 9 14.16 -5.13 1.43
N LEU A 10 13.36 -5.83 0.62
CA LEU A 10 12.10 -5.30 0.11
C LEU A 10 11.08 -5.02 1.22
N ILE A 11 11.05 -5.85 2.27
CA ILE A 11 10.22 -5.57 3.46
C ILE A 11 10.72 -4.29 4.14
N ARG A 12 12.03 -4.13 4.33
CA ARG A 12 12.61 -2.91 4.93
C ARG A 12 12.26 -1.66 4.11
N GLU A 13 12.37 -1.73 2.79
CA GLU A 13 12.02 -0.64 1.87
C GLU A 13 10.53 -0.28 1.95
N ALA A 14 9.64 -1.28 1.99
CA ALA A 14 8.20 -1.06 2.14
C ALA A 14 7.83 -0.35 3.45
N LEU A 15 8.59 -0.58 4.52
CA LEU A 15 8.37 0.07 5.82
C LEU A 15 8.87 1.52 5.87
N GLN A 16 9.77 1.92 4.96
CA GLN A 16 10.32 3.27 4.93
C GLN A 16 9.38 4.32 4.30
N SER A 17 8.36 3.89 3.54
CA SER A 17 7.37 4.81 2.94
C SER A 17 6.21 5.16 3.87
N GLU A 18 6.08 4.49 5.03
CA GLU A 18 4.89 4.57 5.89
C GLU A 18 4.40 5.99 6.17
N ARG A 19 5.32 6.91 6.51
CA ARG A 19 4.94 8.29 6.82
C ARG A 19 4.31 8.99 5.62
N ASN A 20 4.88 8.81 4.43
CA ASN A 20 4.39 9.46 3.22
C ASN A 20 3.06 8.83 2.77
N ASP A 21 2.90 7.53 2.98
CA ASP A 21 1.65 6.83 2.71
C ASP A 21 0.52 7.35 3.63
N GLU A 22 0.77 7.53 4.93
CA GLU A 22 -0.20 8.11 5.87
C GLU A 22 -0.59 9.56 5.51
N LEU A 23 0.36 10.39 5.09
CA LEU A 23 0.08 11.75 4.62
C LEU A 23 -0.76 11.74 3.34
N LYS A 24 -0.47 10.83 2.41
CA LYS A 24 -1.26 10.64 1.19
C LYS A 24 -2.70 10.22 1.51
N PHE A 25 -2.89 9.27 2.42
CA PHE A 25 -4.22 8.86 2.85
C PHE A 25 -5.01 10.00 3.48
N ASN A 26 -4.39 10.81 4.33
CA ASN A 26 -5.05 11.98 4.91
C ASN A 26 -5.50 12.96 3.81
N TYR A 27 -4.61 13.30 2.88
CA TYR A 27 -4.95 14.14 1.73
C TYR A 27 -6.14 13.57 0.93
N LEU A 28 -6.08 12.28 0.58
CA LEU A 28 -7.11 11.64 -0.22
C LEU A 28 -8.47 11.60 0.48
N ILE A 29 -8.50 11.31 1.79
CA ILE A 29 -9.74 11.27 2.58
C ILE A 29 -10.33 12.67 2.75
N GLU A 30 -9.49 13.69 2.99
CA GLU A 30 -9.92 15.07 3.14
C GLU A 30 -10.50 15.64 1.84
N ASN A 31 -9.92 15.27 0.70
CA ASN A 31 -10.28 15.79 -0.62
C ASN A 31 -11.27 14.91 -1.42
N ALA A 32 -11.67 13.75 -0.89
CA ALA A 32 -12.67 12.90 -1.54
C ALA A 32 -14.04 13.61 -1.62
N PRO A 33 -14.66 13.68 -2.81
CA PRO A 33 -15.88 14.47 -3.01
C PRO A 33 -17.14 13.82 -2.45
N THR A 34 -17.19 12.49 -2.34
CA THR A 34 -18.33 11.77 -1.78
C THR A 34 -17.97 10.96 -0.53
N GLN A 35 -18.99 10.61 0.26
CA GLN A 35 -18.79 9.74 1.42
C GLN A 35 -18.37 8.32 1.01
N GLU A 36 -18.89 7.81 -0.12
CA GLU A 36 -18.51 6.50 -0.65
C GLU A 36 -17.01 6.43 -0.94
N GLU A 37 -16.45 7.45 -1.59
CA GLU A 37 -15.00 7.50 -1.85
C GLU A 37 -14.19 7.61 -0.55
N LYS A 38 -14.66 8.39 0.43
CA LYS A 38 -14.02 8.48 1.75
C LYS A 38 -13.97 7.14 2.45
N ASP A 39 -15.07 6.38 2.42
CA ASP A 39 -15.19 5.09 3.07
C ASP A 39 -14.27 4.04 2.40
N ILE A 40 -14.19 4.05 1.07
CA ILE A 40 -13.27 3.20 0.31
C ILE A 40 -11.82 3.51 0.69
N ILE A 41 -11.40 4.77 0.63
CA ILE A 41 -10.01 5.16 0.91
C ILE A 41 -9.65 4.89 2.38
N THR A 42 -10.61 5.07 3.30
CA THR A 42 -10.45 4.75 4.72
C THR A 42 -10.20 3.25 4.91
N THR A 43 -10.97 2.40 4.22
CA THR A 43 -10.80 0.94 4.27
C THR A 43 -9.42 0.53 3.77
N ILE A 44 -9.00 1.07 2.62
CA ILE A 44 -7.66 0.82 2.06
C ILE A 44 -6.56 1.22 3.05
N ARG A 45 -6.65 2.42 3.66
CA ARG A 45 -5.68 2.87 4.66
C ARG A 45 -5.56 1.91 5.83
N ASP A 46 -6.70 1.41 6.33
CA ASP A 46 -6.73 0.55 7.50
C ASP A 46 -6.17 -0.85 7.19
N ASP A 47 -6.41 -1.38 5.98
CA ASP A 47 -5.74 -2.58 5.47
C ASP A 47 -4.23 -2.37 5.33
N GLU A 48 -3.81 -1.22 4.80
CA GLU A 48 -2.39 -0.88 4.65
C GLU A 48 -1.66 -0.75 6.00
N ARG A 49 -2.31 -0.24 7.03
CA ARG A 49 -1.77 -0.23 8.41
C ARG A 49 -1.53 -1.64 8.92
N LEU A 50 -2.46 -2.56 8.65
CA LEU A 50 -2.32 -3.96 9.03
C LEU A 50 -1.21 -4.66 8.22
N ASN A 51 -1.11 -4.38 6.92
CA ASN A 51 -0.03 -4.88 6.05
C ASN A 51 1.35 -4.45 6.58
N ARG A 52 1.49 -3.16 6.96
CA ARG A 52 2.72 -2.64 7.58
C ARG A 52 3.05 -3.33 8.90
N GLN A 53 2.05 -3.54 9.76
CA GLN A 53 2.27 -4.26 11.02
C GLN A 53 2.81 -5.67 10.76
N TRP A 54 2.20 -6.42 9.83
CA TRP A 54 2.71 -7.75 9.46
C TRP A 54 4.12 -7.70 8.89
N TYR A 55 4.44 -6.70 8.05
CA TYR A 55 5.80 -6.54 7.55
C TYR A 55 6.82 -6.28 8.66
N ARG A 56 6.49 -5.46 9.67
CA ARG A 56 7.33 -5.25 10.86
C ARG A 56 7.56 -6.56 11.62
N ASP A 57 6.49 -7.30 11.86
CA ASP A 57 6.55 -8.56 12.61
C ASP A 57 7.37 -9.63 11.86
N ILE A 58 7.18 -9.75 10.55
CA ILE A 58 7.94 -10.67 9.69
C ILE A 58 9.41 -10.28 9.67
N TYR A 59 9.73 -9.00 9.48
CA TYR A 59 11.11 -8.53 9.45
C TYR A 59 11.80 -8.83 10.78
N LYS A 60 11.20 -8.41 11.90
CA LYS A 60 11.72 -8.64 13.26
C LYS A 60 11.88 -10.12 13.57
N PHE A 61 10.95 -10.97 13.15
CA PHE A 61 11.04 -12.42 13.33
C PHE A 61 12.30 -13.01 12.67
N TYR A 62 12.66 -12.54 11.48
CA TYR A 62 13.77 -13.08 10.70
C TYR A 62 15.13 -12.44 10.99
N THR A 63 15.16 -11.18 11.42
CA THR A 63 16.40 -10.41 11.63
C THR A 63 16.71 -10.15 13.10
N ASN A 64 15.69 -10.24 13.97
CA ASN A 64 15.73 -9.75 15.36
C ASN A 64 16.04 -8.24 15.46
N GLU A 65 15.80 -7.49 14.39
CA GLU A 65 15.96 -6.04 14.29
C GLU A 65 14.60 -5.36 14.09
N GLU A 66 14.51 -4.09 14.49
CA GLU A 66 13.38 -3.22 14.15
C GLU A 66 13.78 -2.27 13.02
N VAL A 67 12.83 -1.95 12.14
CA VAL A 67 13.05 -0.93 11.10
C VAL A 67 12.70 0.42 11.72
N GLU A 68 13.72 1.27 11.86
CA GLU A 68 13.53 2.65 12.30
C GLU A 68 12.66 3.42 11.31
N ASN A 69 11.70 4.18 11.85
CA ASN A 69 10.91 5.10 11.04
C ASN A 69 11.77 6.29 10.66
N ASN A 70 12.41 6.21 9.50
CA ASN A 70 12.95 7.39 8.86
C ASN A 70 11.79 8.29 8.45
N ASN A 71 11.97 9.61 8.54
CA ASN A 71 10.95 10.63 8.24
C ASN A 71 10.48 10.67 6.76
N GLY A 72 10.69 9.60 5.98
CA GLY A 72 10.46 9.59 4.54
C GLY A 72 11.29 10.66 3.81
N GLY A 73 11.19 10.68 2.49
CA GLY A 73 11.49 11.90 1.74
C GLY A 73 10.41 12.95 1.99
N GLU A 74 10.63 14.19 1.54
CA GLU A 74 9.60 15.23 1.58
C GLU A 74 8.34 14.76 0.83
N PHE A 75 7.19 14.81 1.50
CA PHE A 75 5.90 14.44 0.90
C PHE A 75 5.44 15.57 -0.02
N THR A 76 5.17 15.23 -1.27
CA THR A 76 4.57 16.14 -2.24
C THR A 76 3.10 15.77 -2.40
N GLU A 77 2.22 16.73 -2.10
CA GLU A 77 0.79 16.54 -2.33
C GLU A 77 0.48 16.30 -3.82
N PRO A 78 -0.50 15.45 -4.15
CA PRO A 78 -0.98 15.31 -5.51
C PRO A 78 -1.59 16.62 -6.04
N ASP A 79 -1.46 16.85 -7.36
CA ASP A 79 -2.04 18.03 -8.04
C ASP A 79 -3.58 18.09 -7.91
N SER A 80 -4.23 16.93 -7.78
CA SER A 80 -5.66 16.81 -7.54
C SER A 80 -5.99 15.49 -6.86
N PHE A 81 -7.20 15.39 -6.29
CA PHE A 81 -7.74 14.13 -5.77
C PHE A 81 -7.63 13.00 -6.81
N LEU A 82 -8.09 13.22 -8.05
CA LEU A 82 -8.07 12.19 -9.09
C LEU A 82 -6.64 11.81 -9.52
N ASP A 83 -5.69 12.73 -9.50
CA ASP A 83 -4.29 12.39 -9.78
C ASP A 83 -3.65 11.59 -8.63
N GLY A 84 -4.06 11.88 -7.40
CA GLY A 84 -3.77 11.04 -6.23
C GLY A 84 -4.33 9.62 -6.37
N ILE A 85 -5.57 9.47 -6.83
CA ILE A 85 -6.18 8.15 -7.09
C ILE A 85 -5.45 7.41 -8.22
N LYS A 86 -5.16 8.08 -9.35
CA LYS A 86 -4.44 7.49 -10.49
C LYS A 86 -3.08 6.94 -10.08
N SER A 87 -2.29 7.72 -9.34
CA SER A 87 -0.97 7.27 -8.87
C SER A 87 -1.09 6.08 -7.92
N SER A 88 -2.09 6.09 -7.03
CA SER A 88 -2.31 5.01 -6.04
C SER A 88 -2.63 3.65 -6.67
N ILE A 89 -3.23 3.61 -7.86
CA ILE A 89 -3.44 2.36 -8.62
C ILE A 89 -2.10 1.70 -8.91
N PHE A 90 -1.15 2.44 -9.49
CA PHE A 90 0.14 1.89 -9.88
C PHE A 90 1.00 1.57 -8.66
N GLU A 91 0.95 2.38 -7.62
CA GLU A 91 1.60 2.08 -6.34
C GLU A 91 1.11 0.75 -5.75
N SER A 92 -0.21 0.51 -5.74
CA SER A 92 -0.79 -0.77 -5.30
C SER A 92 -0.31 -1.93 -6.17
N LEU A 93 -0.27 -1.75 -7.50
CA LEU A 93 0.24 -2.77 -8.41
C LEU A 93 1.75 -3.06 -8.21
N PHE A 94 2.55 -2.05 -7.88
CA PHE A 94 3.96 -2.23 -7.53
C PHE A 94 4.11 -2.93 -6.17
N ALA A 95 3.28 -2.60 -5.18
CA ALA A 95 3.25 -3.27 -3.88
C ALA A 95 2.84 -4.75 -4.02
N MET A 96 1.88 -5.06 -4.90
CA MET A 96 1.50 -6.44 -5.26
C MET A 96 2.68 -7.21 -5.88
N GLN A 97 3.41 -6.60 -6.81
CA GLN A 97 4.62 -7.20 -7.42
C GLN A 97 5.73 -7.40 -6.39
N ARG A 98 5.98 -6.41 -5.52
CA ARG A 98 6.93 -6.50 -4.41
C ARG A 98 6.57 -7.65 -3.48
N SER A 99 5.31 -7.74 -3.07
CA SER A 99 4.79 -8.78 -2.18
C SER A 99 4.95 -10.18 -2.79
N ARG A 100 4.83 -10.32 -4.11
CA ARG A 100 5.10 -11.58 -4.82
C ARG A 100 6.55 -12.02 -4.64
N ILE A 101 7.51 -11.11 -4.85
CA ILE A 101 8.95 -11.39 -4.70
C ILE A 101 9.29 -11.70 -3.24
N ILE A 102 8.73 -10.93 -2.29
CA ILE A 102 8.90 -11.19 -0.85
C ILE A 102 8.44 -12.62 -0.53
N ARG A 103 7.24 -12.99 -0.96
CA ARG A 103 6.66 -14.32 -0.72
C ARG A 103 7.51 -15.46 -1.28
N GLU A 104 8.17 -15.26 -2.42
CA GLU A 104 9.06 -16.26 -3.03
C GLU A 104 10.35 -16.47 -2.22
N GLY A 105 10.86 -15.41 -1.57
CA GLY A 105 12.10 -15.46 -0.81
C GLY A 105 11.99 -16.00 0.62
N LEU A 106 10.81 -16.00 1.22
CA LEU A 106 10.62 -16.40 2.62
C LEU A 106 10.44 -17.92 2.79
N PRO A 107 11.07 -18.57 3.81
CA PRO A 107 11.03 -20.03 3.95
C PRO A 107 9.74 -20.57 4.59
N SER A 108 9.12 -19.83 5.52
CA SER A 108 7.96 -20.32 6.28
C SER A 108 6.67 -20.24 5.46
N ARG A 109 5.95 -21.36 5.30
CA ARG A 109 4.63 -21.39 4.64
C ARG A 109 3.63 -20.45 5.29
N PHE A 110 3.56 -20.45 6.63
CA PHE A 110 2.66 -19.58 7.38
C PHE A 110 2.90 -18.10 7.06
N ILE A 111 4.16 -17.67 7.06
CA ILE A 111 4.51 -16.28 6.71
C ILE A 111 4.21 -16.00 5.23
N ARG A 112 4.44 -16.95 4.32
CA ARG A 112 4.09 -16.80 2.90
C ARG A 112 2.59 -16.68 2.67
N ASP A 113 1.76 -17.25 3.54
CA ASP A 113 0.30 -17.10 3.47
C ASP A 113 -0.14 -15.72 3.98
N ILE A 114 0.56 -15.15 4.97
CA ILE A 114 0.38 -13.74 5.37
C ILE A 114 0.75 -12.80 4.21
N VAL A 115 1.91 -12.99 3.58
CA VAL A 115 2.32 -12.14 2.45
C VAL A 115 1.40 -12.34 1.24
N LEU A 116 0.81 -13.53 1.07
CA LEU A 116 -0.22 -13.74 0.04
C LEU A 116 -1.47 -12.88 0.31
N ARG A 117 -1.87 -12.74 1.58
CA ARG A 117 -2.97 -11.86 1.96
C ARG A 117 -2.67 -10.40 1.61
N ILE A 118 -1.49 -9.91 2.00
CA ILE A 118 -1.02 -8.56 1.62
C ILE A 118 -1.10 -8.38 0.11
N LEU A 119 -0.52 -9.31 -0.66
CA LEU A 119 -0.54 -9.28 -2.13
C LEU A 119 -1.97 -9.16 -2.68
N THR A 120 -2.93 -9.91 -2.14
CA THR A 120 -4.32 -9.85 -2.59
C THR A 120 -5.05 -8.58 -2.15
N ASP A 121 -4.70 -8.01 -1.00
CA ASP A 121 -5.22 -6.70 -0.57
C ASP A 121 -4.76 -5.61 -1.55
N GLU A 122 -3.51 -5.61 -1.99
CA GLU A 122 -3.04 -4.65 -3.01
C GLU A 122 -3.78 -4.76 -4.37
N MET A 123 -4.18 -5.97 -4.76
CA MET A 123 -5.01 -6.16 -5.96
C MET A 123 -6.42 -5.60 -5.78
N LYS A 124 -6.99 -5.77 -4.57
CA LYS A 124 -8.28 -5.20 -4.19
C LYS A 124 -8.20 -3.67 -4.20
N HIS A 125 -7.18 -3.08 -3.60
CA HIS A 125 -6.95 -1.62 -3.55
C HIS A 125 -6.86 -1.03 -4.97
N ALA A 126 -6.07 -1.64 -5.86
CA ALA A 126 -6.00 -1.20 -7.26
C ALA A 126 -7.37 -1.22 -7.97
N THR A 127 -8.23 -2.19 -7.63
CA THR A 127 -9.59 -2.31 -8.19
C THR A 127 -10.51 -1.23 -7.62
N GLU A 128 -10.43 -0.97 -6.32
CA GLU A 128 -11.19 0.07 -5.62
C GLU A 128 -10.83 1.48 -6.10
N TYR A 129 -9.54 1.77 -6.30
CA TYR A 129 -9.12 3.04 -6.90
C TYR A 129 -9.61 3.19 -8.36
N ASN A 130 -9.60 2.11 -9.16
CA ASN A 130 -10.18 2.13 -10.50
C ASN A 130 -11.70 2.38 -10.48
N TYR A 131 -12.41 1.86 -9.48
CA TYR A 131 -13.83 2.13 -9.28
C TYR A 131 -14.06 3.62 -9.03
N ILE A 132 -13.28 4.26 -8.14
CA ILE A 132 -13.33 5.72 -7.89
C ILE A 132 -13.15 6.52 -9.19
N LEU A 133 -12.15 6.19 -10.03
CA LEU A 133 -11.97 6.87 -11.32
C LEU A 133 -13.17 6.67 -12.26
N SER A 134 -13.75 5.48 -12.27
CA SER A 134 -14.87 5.13 -13.14
C SER A 134 -16.11 5.94 -12.80
N ILE A 135 -16.47 6.05 -11.51
CA ILE A 135 -17.64 6.83 -11.08
C ILE A 135 -17.46 8.34 -11.34
N ASN A 136 -16.25 8.87 -11.16
CA ASN A 136 -15.95 10.28 -11.45
C ASN A 136 -16.00 10.58 -12.96
N SER A 137 -15.53 9.66 -13.79
CA SER A 137 -15.64 9.76 -15.25
C SER A 137 -17.11 9.78 -15.70
N LEU A 138 -17.95 8.91 -15.13
CA LEU A 138 -19.38 8.88 -15.46
C LEU A 138 -20.10 10.16 -15.04
N ASN A 139 -19.82 10.67 -13.84
CA ASN A 139 -20.44 11.90 -13.34
C ASN A 139 -20.03 13.13 -14.15
N SER A 140 -18.78 13.20 -14.61
CA SER A 140 -18.28 14.29 -15.48
C SER A 140 -18.96 14.34 -16.85
N ASN A 141 -19.49 13.21 -17.34
CA ASN A 141 -20.18 13.12 -18.64
C ASN A 141 -21.70 13.40 -18.55
N LEU A 142 -22.24 13.60 -17.34
CA LEU A 142 -23.65 13.86 -17.09
C LEU A 142 -23.97 15.33 -16.76
N GLY A 143 -22.93 16.18 -16.65
CA GLY A 143 -23.04 17.64 -16.46
C GLY A 143 -22.71 18.41 -17.71
#